data_AF-K8GSJ5-F1
#
_entry.id   AF-K8GSJ5-F1
#
_cell.length_a   1.000
_cell.length_b   1.000
_cell.length_c   1.000
_cell.angle_alpha   90.00
_cell.angle_beta   90.00
_cell.angle_gamma   90.00
#
_symmetry.space_group_name_H-M   'P 1'
#
loop_
_entity.id
_entity.type
_entity.pdbx_description
1 polymer ?
#
loop_
_entity_poly.entity_id
_entity_poly.type
_entity_poly.pdbx_seq_one_letter_code
_entity_poly.pdbx_strand_id
1 'polypeptide(L)'
;MYSNLNPYVINVYSQRPLWNAASFRGLHVRRTQEATTNALFWTGTQFEPLPSLKATHLEGLTIVNNSTNPNTHIDVTPGYCVTTVGGRYAVQAVSSLTKNLEATWAPGNNNGGRFNSVSLTDSTYHFFLIFNPQTKAIDAGFDSAVSGTNIPTGWVGRRLGSIRRVSGAIELFNQIGAYFQRKTVAVDLNSIAIPTTGADYTLSIPVGKSMLAHGNFSPGATAINEAMALVVHSPNKTSFVPNSSPATADFKGTSGSWLFYDTVVDYALVSPNTEVWVPTNGNAQAHFRRTGNYAADVNQQSTFQTLGWYDLSLLEGL
;
A
#
# COMPACT_ATOMS: atom_id res chain seq x y z
N MET A 1 35.61 80.20 -19.17
CA MET A 1 35.37 78.76 -19.39
C MET A 1 34.83 78.13 -18.11
N TYR A 2 34.17 76.98 -18.21
CA TYR A 2 33.76 76.07 -17.12
C TYR A 2 35.01 75.48 -16.39
N SER A 3 35.01 74.86 -15.18
CA SER A 3 33.98 74.55 -14.13
C SER A 3 34.60 73.76 -12.94
N ASN A 4 33.80 73.47 -11.89
CA ASN A 4 33.83 72.24 -11.04
C ASN A 4 34.99 72.08 -10.01
N LEU A 5 34.90 71.31 -8.90
CA LEU A 5 33.83 70.50 -8.26
C LEU A 5 34.05 70.28 -6.72
N ASN A 6 33.17 69.50 -6.09
CA ASN A 6 33.13 69.01 -4.67
C ASN A 6 34.16 67.84 -4.42
N PRO A 7 34.22 67.04 -3.30
CA PRO A 7 33.31 66.85 -2.13
C PRO A 7 33.90 66.58 -0.69
N TYR A 8 33.11 66.87 0.38
CA TYR A 8 32.93 66.12 1.68
C TYR A 8 34.18 65.70 2.52
N VAL A 9 34.13 65.13 3.75
CA VAL A 9 33.12 64.57 4.70
C VAL A 9 33.61 64.90 6.16
N ILE A 10 33.08 64.53 7.35
CA ILE A 10 31.99 63.69 7.90
C ILE A 10 31.52 64.33 9.24
N ASN A 11 30.30 64.06 9.74
CA ASN A 11 30.08 63.72 11.18
C ASN A 11 28.69 63.13 11.52
N VAL A 12 28.60 62.47 12.68
CA VAL A 12 27.39 61.79 13.22
C VAL A 12 26.75 62.66 14.30
N TYR A 13 25.40 62.65 14.45
CA TYR A 13 24.76 62.72 15.77
C TYR A 13 23.35 62.11 15.78
N SER A 14 22.85 61.89 17.00
CA SER A 14 21.60 61.20 17.32
C SER A 14 20.37 62.10 17.25
N GLN A 15 19.20 61.48 17.03
CA GLN A 15 18.14 61.36 18.05
C GLN A 15 17.00 60.49 17.52
N ARG A 16 16.04 60.09 18.38
CA ARG A 16 14.77 59.47 17.97
C ARG A 16 13.66 60.53 17.96
N PRO A 17 13.07 60.87 16.81
CA PRO A 17 11.76 61.49 16.74
C PRO A 17 10.70 60.45 16.33
N LEU A 18 9.66 60.36 17.15
CA LEU A 18 8.24 60.26 16.75
C LEU A 18 7.94 59.63 15.37
N TRP A 19 7.38 58.40 15.38
CA TRP A 19 6.85 57.74 14.18
C TRP A 19 5.60 58.46 13.66
N ASN A 20 5.79 59.49 12.84
CA ASN A 20 4.74 60.09 12.02
C ASN A 20 4.22 59.06 11.00
N ALA A 21 2.90 58.97 10.83
CA ALA A 21 2.20 57.99 9.99
C ALA A 21 2.38 58.17 8.46
N ALA A 22 3.42 58.89 8.03
CA ALA A 22 3.70 59.25 6.65
C ALA A 22 4.76 58.34 5.95
N SER A 23 5.29 57.33 6.64
CA SER A 23 6.38 56.47 6.14
C SER A 23 5.95 55.14 5.52
N PHE A 24 4.65 54.81 5.49
CA PHE A 24 4.11 53.76 4.61
C PHE A 24 4.07 54.22 3.14
N ARG A 25 5.23 54.61 2.59
CA ARG A 25 5.42 54.70 1.14
C ARG A 25 5.28 53.29 0.59
N GLY A 26 4.20 53.06 -0.14
CA GLY A 26 3.69 51.72 -0.37
C GLY A 26 4.73 50.73 -0.89
N LEU A 27 4.92 49.66 -0.12
CA LEU A 27 5.20 48.36 -0.72
C LEU A 27 4.09 48.14 -1.75
N HIS A 28 4.41 48.28 -3.03
CA HIS A 28 3.55 47.85 -4.11
C HIS A 28 3.50 46.32 -4.07
N VAL A 29 2.66 45.79 -3.18
CA VAL A 29 2.04 44.48 -3.39
C VAL A 29 1.23 44.66 -4.67
N ARG A 30 1.88 44.38 -5.81
CA ARG A 30 1.20 44.26 -7.08
C ARG A 30 0.17 43.15 -6.90
N ARG A 31 -1.08 43.53 -6.67
CA ARG A 31 -2.24 42.68 -6.96
C ARG A 31 -2.38 42.56 -8.49
N THR A 32 -1.34 42.02 -9.13
CA THR A 32 -1.50 41.17 -10.31
C THR A 32 -2.15 39.88 -9.85
N GLN A 33 -3.37 40.01 -9.30
CA GLN A 33 -4.25 38.89 -9.03
C GLN A 33 -4.88 38.53 -10.37
N GLU A 34 -4.05 38.03 -11.28
CA GLU A 34 -4.54 37.07 -12.26
C GLU A 34 -5.26 35.99 -11.47
N ALA A 35 -6.55 35.80 -11.77
CA ALA A 35 -7.41 34.85 -11.08
C ALA A 35 -7.08 33.41 -11.53
N THR A 36 -5.82 33.01 -11.33
CA THR A 36 -5.44 31.60 -11.35
C THR A 36 -6.30 30.90 -10.30
N THR A 37 -7.05 29.89 -10.71
CA THR A 37 -8.08 29.20 -9.92
C THR A 37 -7.51 28.29 -8.83
N ASN A 38 -6.24 28.50 -8.49
CA ASN A 38 -5.47 27.73 -7.53
C ASN A 38 -5.54 28.45 -6.17
N ALA A 39 -6.23 27.85 -5.19
CA ALA A 39 -5.99 28.24 -3.81
C ALA A 39 -4.52 27.98 -3.44
N LEU A 40 -4.00 28.76 -2.50
CA LEU A 40 -2.62 28.65 -2.02
C LEU A 40 -2.63 28.10 -0.59
N PHE A 41 -1.74 27.15 -0.30
CA PHE A 41 -1.47 26.66 1.05
C PHE A 41 -0.17 27.27 1.58
N TRP A 42 -0.12 27.59 2.87
CA TRP A 42 1.06 28.18 3.52
C TRP A 42 1.89 27.09 4.18
N THR A 43 3.12 26.87 3.70
CA THR A 43 4.02 25.80 4.20
C THR A 43 4.79 26.18 5.47
N GLY A 44 4.56 27.36 6.03
CA GLY A 44 5.42 27.96 7.06
C GLY A 44 6.53 28.85 6.49
N THR A 45 6.90 28.67 5.21
CA THR A 45 7.95 29.46 4.54
C THR A 45 7.49 30.10 3.23
N GLN A 46 6.58 29.49 2.48
CA GLN A 46 6.06 30.03 1.22
C GLN A 46 4.60 29.64 0.96
N PHE A 47 3.94 30.37 0.06
CA PHE A 47 2.61 30.05 -0.44
C PHE A 47 2.74 29.15 -1.67
N GLU A 48 2.37 27.88 -1.52
CA GLU A 48 2.36 26.90 -2.61
C GLU A 48 0.97 26.78 -3.23
N PRO A 49 0.83 26.67 -4.56
CA PRO A 49 -0.47 26.42 -5.18
C PRO A 49 -0.97 25.00 -4.89
N LEU A 50 -2.29 24.77 -4.89
CA LEU A 50 -2.94 23.48 -4.62
C LEU A 50 -2.32 22.21 -5.25
N PRO A 51 -1.71 22.20 -6.46
CA PRO A 51 -1.01 21.02 -6.98
C PRO A 51 0.14 20.51 -6.09
N SER A 52 0.61 21.32 -5.14
CA SER A 52 1.59 20.95 -4.10
C SER A 52 1.07 19.97 -3.05
N LEU A 53 -0.26 19.74 -2.95
CA LEU A 53 -0.87 18.84 -1.97
C LEU A 53 -0.29 17.42 -2.07
N LYS A 54 0.72 17.13 -1.24
CA LYS A 54 1.22 15.77 -1.05
C LYS A 54 0.08 14.93 -0.49
N ALA A 55 -0.11 13.74 -1.05
CA ALA A 55 -0.98 12.79 -0.40
C ALA A 55 -0.37 12.40 0.94
N THR A 56 -1.14 12.55 2.01
CA THR A 56 -0.79 12.02 3.32
C THR A 56 -1.14 10.53 3.38
N HIS A 57 -0.78 9.90 4.50
CA HIS A 57 -1.43 8.65 4.90
C HIS A 57 -2.94 8.87 5.03
N LEU A 58 -3.73 7.79 4.92
CA LEU A 58 -5.17 7.86 5.11
C LEU A 58 -5.51 8.15 6.59
N GLU A 59 -6.20 9.26 6.85
CA GLU A 59 -6.63 9.63 8.20
C GLU A 59 -8.06 9.12 8.41
N GLY A 60 -8.24 8.10 9.26
CA GLY A 60 -9.54 7.52 9.60
C GLY A 60 -10.20 6.64 8.53
N LEU A 61 -10.00 6.93 7.24
CA LEU A 61 -10.62 6.25 6.08
C LEU A 61 -10.20 4.77 5.98
N THR A 62 -10.95 3.91 6.66
CA THR A 62 -10.75 2.46 6.76
C THR A 62 -11.90 1.76 6.04
N ILE A 63 -11.63 0.65 5.37
CA ILE A 63 -12.66 -0.21 4.77
C ILE A 63 -12.89 -1.48 5.60
N VAL A 64 -14.13 -1.97 5.62
CA VAL A 64 -14.50 -3.22 6.29
C VAL A 64 -15.65 -3.91 5.56
N ASN A 65 -15.75 -5.23 5.65
CA ASN A 65 -16.94 -5.96 5.22
C ASN A 65 -18.17 -5.45 6.01
N ASN A 66 -19.25 -5.11 5.33
CA ASN A 66 -20.47 -4.60 5.96
C ASN A 66 -21.06 -5.61 6.96
N SER A 67 -21.61 -5.12 8.07
CA SER A 67 -22.12 -5.98 9.16
C SER A 67 -23.33 -6.85 8.77
N THR A 68 -24.14 -6.41 7.81
CA THR A 68 -25.35 -7.13 7.34
C THR A 68 -25.08 -7.93 6.07
N ASN A 69 -24.31 -7.37 5.13
CA ASN A 69 -24.05 -7.94 3.81
C ASN A 69 -22.54 -8.10 3.52
N PRO A 70 -21.77 -8.81 4.37
CA PRO A 70 -20.30 -8.79 4.35
C PRO A 70 -19.66 -9.34 3.06
N ASN A 71 -20.40 -10.21 2.36
CA ASN A 71 -19.96 -10.89 1.14
C ASN A 71 -20.06 -10.02 -0.12
N THR A 72 -20.73 -8.86 -0.07
CA THR A 72 -21.05 -8.05 -1.25
C THR A 72 -20.93 -6.54 -1.03
N HIS A 73 -21.00 -6.07 0.22
CA HIS A 73 -20.92 -4.65 0.57
C HIS A 73 -19.68 -4.35 1.40
N ILE A 74 -19.02 -3.23 1.10
CA ILE A 74 -17.94 -2.64 1.90
C ILE A 74 -18.44 -1.35 2.53
N ASP A 75 -18.17 -1.20 3.83
CA ASP A 75 -18.35 0.05 4.57
C ASP A 75 -17.03 0.82 4.63
N VAL A 76 -17.12 2.14 4.51
CA VAL A 76 -16.03 3.12 4.68
C VAL A 76 -16.29 3.92 5.95
N THR A 77 -15.31 4.06 6.83
CA THR A 77 -15.39 4.96 7.99
C THR A 77 -15.15 6.43 7.60
N PRO A 78 -15.72 7.41 8.33
CA PRO A 78 -15.39 8.83 8.17
C PRO A 78 -13.87 9.09 8.26
N GLY A 79 -13.39 10.13 7.59
CA GLY A 79 -11.97 10.46 7.56
C GLY A 79 -11.56 11.46 6.49
N TYR A 80 -10.25 11.61 6.29
CA TYR A 80 -9.63 12.61 5.41
C TYR A 80 -8.53 12.01 4.51
N CYS A 81 -8.40 12.53 3.29
CA CYS A 81 -7.27 12.27 2.39
C CYS A 81 -7.08 13.39 1.36
N VAL A 82 -6.01 13.27 0.56
CA VAL A 82 -5.88 13.95 -0.74
C VAL A 82 -6.08 12.93 -1.86
N THR A 83 -6.87 13.26 -2.88
CA THR A 83 -7.04 12.42 -4.08
C THR A 83 -5.75 12.34 -4.90
N THR A 84 -5.52 11.21 -5.58
CA THR A 84 -4.31 10.98 -6.41
C THR A 84 -4.61 10.45 -7.82
N VAL A 85 -5.86 10.08 -8.12
CA VAL A 85 -6.32 9.68 -9.45
C VAL A 85 -7.22 10.76 -10.03
N GLY A 86 -6.97 11.17 -11.28
CA GLY A 86 -7.73 12.21 -11.99
C GLY A 86 -7.45 13.66 -11.53
N GLY A 87 -7.00 13.86 -10.30
CA GLY A 87 -6.59 15.16 -9.77
C GLY A 87 -6.28 15.12 -8.28
N ARG A 88 -5.70 16.20 -7.72
CA ARG A 88 -5.40 16.33 -6.29
C ARG A 88 -6.33 17.34 -5.61
N TYR A 89 -7.15 16.84 -4.70
CA TYR A 89 -8.08 17.62 -3.88
C TYR A 89 -8.06 17.10 -2.45
N ALA A 90 -8.12 18.01 -1.48
CA ALA A 90 -8.39 17.69 -0.08
C ALA A 90 -9.86 17.26 0.07
N VAL A 91 -10.11 16.07 0.65
CA VAL A 91 -11.45 15.46 0.73
C VAL A 91 -11.67 14.89 2.14
N GLN A 92 -12.77 15.30 2.78
CA GLN A 92 -13.20 14.83 4.10
C GLN A 92 -14.55 14.11 4.01
N ALA A 93 -14.54 12.78 4.16
CA ALA A 93 -15.78 12.02 4.31
C ALA A 93 -16.31 12.19 5.75
N VAL A 94 -17.39 12.95 5.92
CA VAL A 94 -17.98 13.28 7.23
C VAL A 94 -18.92 12.21 7.78
N SER A 95 -19.33 11.24 6.96
CA SER A 95 -20.21 10.13 7.30
C SER A 95 -19.66 8.83 6.69
N SER A 96 -20.09 7.68 7.22
CA SER A 96 -19.77 6.39 6.61
C SER A 96 -20.47 6.21 5.26
N LEU A 97 -19.86 5.40 4.39
CA LEU A 97 -20.40 5.04 3.07
C LEU A 97 -20.35 3.52 2.89
N THR A 98 -21.51 2.92 2.67
CA THR A 98 -21.69 1.51 2.28
C THR A 98 -21.84 1.44 0.75
N LYS A 99 -21.02 0.63 0.05
CA LYS A 99 -21.14 0.42 -1.40
C LYS A 99 -21.19 -1.07 -1.74
N ASN A 100 -22.09 -1.46 -2.65
CA ASN A 100 -22.28 -2.84 -3.10
C ASN A 100 -21.46 -3.14 -4.38
N LEU A 101 -20.59 -4.16 -4.35
CA LEU A 101 -19.78 -4.61 -5.50
C LEU A 101 -20.62 -5.27 -6.61
N GLU A 102 -21.78 -5.82 -6.29
CA GLU A 102 -22.59 -6.59 -7.25
C GLU A 102 -23.54 -5.70 -8.08
N ALA A 103 -23.80 -4.48 -7.64
CA ALA A 103 -24.52 -3.46 -8.40
C ALA A 103 -23.57 -2.43 -9.05
N THR A 104 -23.91 -2.02 -10.27
CA THR A 104 -23.24 -0.94 -11.01
C THR A 104 -23.27 0.37 -10.23
N TRP A 105 -22.21 1.17 -10.31
CA TRP A 105 -22.05 2.38 -9.52
C TRP A 105 -23.19 3.38 -9.72
N ALA A 106 -23.76 3.82 -8.60
CA ALA A 106 -24.68 4.94 -8.54
C ALA A 106 -24.32 5.80 -7.31
N PRO A 107 -24.44 7.13 -7.39
CA PRO A 107 -24.10 8.02 -6.29
C PRO A 107 -25.06 7.80 -5.09
N GLY A 108 -24.55 7.97 -3.88
CA GLY A 108 -25.27 7.81 -2.62
C GLY A 108 -24.82 6.60 -1.80
N ASN A 109 -25.23 6.61 -0.52
CA ASN A 109 -24.99 5.55 0.44
C ASN A 109 -25.87 4.32 0.18
N ASN A 110 -25.37 3.12 0.50
CA ASN A 110 -26.01 1.82 0.28
C ASN A 110 -26.41 1.51 -1.18
N ASN A 111 -25.80 2.23 -2.13
CA ASN A 111 -26.00 2.04 -3.56
C ASN A 111 -24.90 1.15 -4.17
N GLY A 112 -25.09 0.77 -5.43
CA GLY A 112 -24.06 0.09 -6.22
C GLY A 112 -22.75 0.88 -6.27
N GLY A 113 -21.65 0.14 -6.32
CA GLY A 113 -20.29 0.67 -6.24
C GLY A 113 -19.38 0.28 -7.40
N ARG A 114 -19.72 -0.75 -8.18
CA ARG A 114 -18.84 -1.26 -9.25
C ARG A 114 -18.89 -0.34 -10.46
N PHE A 115 -17.77 0.29 -10.81
CA PHE A 115 -17.76 1.28 -11.89
C PHE A 115 -18.16 0.69 -13.26
N ASN A 116 -18.73 1.51 -14.14
CA ASN A 116 -19.56 1.01 -15.26
C ASN A 116 -18.85 0.06 -16.24
N SER A 117 -17.54 0.21 -16.45
CA SER A 117 -16.73 -0.65 -17.34
C SER A 117 -16.16 -1.89 -16.65
N VAL A 118 -16.51 -2.13 -15.38
CA VAL A 118 -15.91 -3.18 -14.54
C VAL A 118 -16.85 -4.39 -14.47
N SER A 119 -16.36 -5.52 -14.99
CA SER A 119 -17.05 -6.82 -14.90
C SER A 119 -17.06 -7.37 -13.47
N LEU A 120 -18.11 -8.13 -13.13
CA LEU A 120 -18.18 -8.89 -11.87
C LEU A 120 -17.63 -10.31 -12.09
N THR A 121 -16.47 -10.59 -11.53
CA THR A 121 -15.77 -11.89 -11.59
C THR A 121 -15.02 -12.13 -10.27
N ASP A 122 -14.54 -13.34 -10.04
CA ASP A 122 -13.62 -13.60 -8.94
C ASP A 122 -12.22 -13.08 -9.32
N SER A 123 -11.81 -12.01 -8.64
CA SER A 123 -10.64 -11.19 -8.99
C SER A 123 -10.28 -10.26 -7.82
N THR A 124 -9.28 -9.40 -8.01
CA THR A 124 -9.03 -8.24 -7.15
C THR A 124 -9.91 -7.06 -7.55
N TYR A 125 -10.45 -6.37 -6.55
CA TYR A 125 -11.08 -5.06 -6.71
C TYR A 125 -10.39 -4.03 -5.83
N HIS A 126 -10.01 -2.93 -6.44
CA HIS A 126 -9.40 -1.78 -5.80
C HIS A 126 -10.51 -0.83 -5.35
N PHE A 127 -10.53 -0.50 -4.06
CA PHE A 127 -11.58 0.36 -3.51
C PHE A 127 -11.10 1.81 -3.46
N PHE A 128 -11.93 2.75 -3.93
CA PHE A 128 -11.62 4.18 -3.99
C PHE A 128 -12.67 5.01 -3.25
N LEU A 129 -12.21 5.97 -2.45
CA LEU A 129 -12.99 7.17 -2.18
C LEU A 129 -12.92 8.06 -3.42
N ILE A 130 -14.06 8.59 -3.86
CA ILE A 130 -14.15 9.49 -5.00
C ILE A 130 -14.84 10.81 -4.62
N PHE A 131 -14.43 11.88 -5.29
CA PHE A 131 -14.90 13.24 -5.09
C PHE A 131 -15.24 13.87 -6.44
N ASN A 132 -16.30 14.67 -6.50
CA ASN A 132 -16.67 15.44 -7.68
C ASN A 132 -16.26 16.92 -7.50
N PRO A 133 -15.25 17.43 -8.23
CA PRO A 133 -14.77 18.80 -8.05
C PRO A 133 -15.79 19.90 -8.37
N GLN A 134 -16.85 19.60 -9.12
CA GLN A 134 -17.90 20.56 -9.47
C GLN A 134 -18.98 20.62 -8.38
N THR A 135 -19.63 19.49 -8.09
CA THR A 135 -20.76 19.42 -7.12
C THR A 135 -20.31 19.34 -5.66
N LYS A 136 -19.01 19.10 -5.40
CA LYS A 136 -18.42 18.80 -4.10
C LYS A 136 -18.93 17.52 -3.43
N ALA A 137 -19.65 16.67 -4.17
CA ALA A 137 -20.11 15.37 -3.68
C ALA A 137 -18.92 14.43 -3.39
N ILE A 138 -19.08 13.59 -2.36
CA ILE A 138 -18.14 12.55 -1.96
C ILE A 138 -18.89 11.22 -2.04
N ASP A 139 -18.24 10.21 -2.61
CA ASP A 139 -18.79 8.87 -2.80
C ASP A 139 -17.65 7.84 -2.75
N ALA A 140 -17.94 6.57 -3.05
CA ALA A 140 -16.93 5.53 -3.14
C ALA A 140 -17.31 4.44 -4.17
N GLY A 141 -16.34 3.60 -4.55
CA GLY A 141 -16.61 2.49 -5.46
C GLY A 141 -15.42 1.57 -5.73
N PHE A 142 -15.65 0.61 -6.61
CA PHE A 142 -14.73 -0.49 -6.94
C PHE A 142 -14.29 -0.41 -8.40
N ASP A 143 -12.97 -0.45 -8.62
CA ASP A 143 -12.34 -0.64 -9.93
C ASP A 143 -11.62 -2.00 -9.97
N SER A 144 -11.49 -2.62 -11.14
CA SER A 144 -10.57 -3.74 -11.36
C SER A 144 -9.13 -3.26 -11.65
N ALA A 145 -8.93 -1.98 -11.96
CA ALA A 145 -7.63 -1.37 -12.21
C ALA A 145 -7.09 -0.59 -10.99
N VAL A 146 -5.86 -0.87 -10.58
CA VAL A 146 -5.17 -0.19 -9.45
C VAL A 146 -5.03 1.32 -9.66
N SER A 147 -5.03 1.75 -10.93
CA SER A 147 -4.94 3.13 -11.39
C SER A 147 -6.27 3.89 -11.36
N GLY A 148 -7.41 3.23 -11.08
CA GLY A 148 -8.73 3.88 -11.03
C GLY A 148 -9.23 4.38 -12.40
N THR A 149 -8.84 3.72 -13.50
CA THR A 149 -9.15 4.14 -14.88
C THR A 149 -10.65 4.15 -15.21
N ASN A 150 -11.47 3.47 -14.43
CA ASN A 150 -12.92 3.38 -14.64
C ASN A 150 -13.72 4.29 -13.68
N ILE A 151 -13.05 5.10 -12.84
CA ILE A 151 -13.71 6.11 -12.00
C ILE A 151 -14.66 6.98 -12.86
N PRO A 152 -15.92 7.21 -12.43
CA PRO A 152 -16.92 7.89 -13.26
C PRO A 152 -16.48 9.28 -13.73
N THR A 153 -16.82 9.65 -14.97
CA THR A 153 -16.46 10.93 -15.58
C THR A 153 -16.87 12.11 -14.71
N GLY A 154 -15.94 13.05 -14.48
CA GLY A 154 -16.14 14.20 -13.59
C GLY A 154 -15.80 13.93 -12.11
N TRP A 155 -15.38 12.71 -11.76
CA TRP A 155 -14.89 12.36 -10.43
C TRP A 155 -13.37 12.13 -10.43
N VAL A 156 -12.76 12.29 -9.26
CA VAL A 156 -11.34 12.08 -8.94
C VAL A 156 -11.25 11.26 -7.65
N GLY A 157 -10.16 10.52 -7.39
CA GLY A 157 -10.18 9.56 -6.27
C GLY A 157 -8.86 9.27 -5.55
N ARG A 158 -8.97 8.68 -4.35
CA ARG A 158 -7.88 8.08 -3.57
C ARG A 158 -8.23 6.62 -3.32
N ARG A 159 -7.29 5.71 -3.59
CA ARG A 159 -7.46 4.29 -3.28
C ARG A 159 -7.36 4.08 -1.75
N LEU A 160 -8.33 3.40 -1.16
CA LEU A 160 -8.38 3.08 0.28
C LEU A 160 -7.86 1.68 0.61
N GLY A 161 -7.82 0.79 -0.39
CA GLY A 161 -7.37 -0.59 -0.21
C GLY A 161 -7.56 -1.42 -1.48
N SER A 162 -7.39 -2.73 -1.32
CA SER A 162 -7.69 -3.73 -2.35
C SER A 162 -8.32 -4.94 -1.65
N ILE A 163 -9.41 -5.46 -2.20
CA ILE A 163 -10.11 -6.65 -1.72
C ILE A 163 -10.03 -7.76 -2.77
N ARG A 164 -10.25 -9.01 -2.34
CA ARG A 164 -10.43 -10.15 -3.25
C ARG A 164 -11.90 -10.57 -3.28
N ARG A 165 -12.38 -10.99 -4.45
CA ARG A 165 -13.62 -11.75 -4.61
C ARG A 165 -13.26 -13.17 -5.04
N VAL A 166 -13.77 -14.18 -4.33
CA VAL A 166 -13.44 -15.60 -4.52
C VAL A 166 -14.70 -16.43 -4.27
N SER A 167 -14.96 -17.41 -5.14
CA SER A 167 -16.13 -18.30 -5.07
C SER A 167 -17.46 -17.54 -4.97
N GLY A 168 -17.59 -16.43 -5.70
CA GLY A 168 -18.82 -15.62 -5.70
C GLY A 168 -18.94 -14.59 -4.58
N ALA A 169 -18.01 -14.50 -3.62
CA ALA A 169 -18.11 -13.60 -2.46
C ALA A 169 -16.87 -12.74 -2.26
N ILE A 170 -17.04 -11.53 -1.70
CA ILE A 170 -15.94 -10.74 -1.14
C ILE A 170 -15.31 -11.53 0.00
N GLU A 171 -14.00 -11.71 -0.05
CA GLU A 171 -13.24 -12.40 0.98
C GLU A 171 -13.19 -11.56 2.27
N LEU A 172 -13.41 -12.20 3.43
CA LEU A 172 -13.61 -11.47 4.68
C LEU A 172 -12.27 -11.10 5.34
N PHE A 173 -12.15 -9.84 5.79
CA PHE A 173 -10.92 -9.29 6.37
C PHE A 173 -11.16 -8.38 7.58
N ASN A 174 -10.08 -8.10 8.33
CA ASN A 174 -9.98 -7.01 9.30
C ASN A 174 -8.87 -6.06 8.81
N GLN A 175 -9.14 -4.75 8.74
CA GLN A 175 -8.10 -3.75 8.41
C GLN A 175 -7.55 -3.10 9.68
N ILE A 176 -6.23 -2.93 9.76
CA ILE A 176 -5.52 -2.22 10.83
C ILE A 176 -4.51 -1.28 10.15
N GLY A 177 -4.94 -0.04 9.89
CA GLY A 177 -4.15 0.93 9.12
C GLY A 177 -3.89 0.41 7.70
N ALA A 178 -2.63 0.19 7.34
CA ALA A 178 -2.24 -0.38 6.05
C ALA A 178 -2.23 -1.93 6.01
N TYR A 179 -2.45 -2.61 7.15
CA TYR A 179 -2.53 -4.07 7.23
C TYR A 179 -3.94 -4.57 6.97
N PHE A 180 -4.06 -5.67 6.23
CA PHE A 180 -5.29 -6.40 5.99
C PHE A 180 -5.09 -7.85 6.42
N GLN A 181 -5.71 -8.23 7.54
CA GLN A 181 -5.75 -9.61 8.02
C GLN A 181 -6.92 -10.34 7.39
N ARG A 182 -6.70 -11.55 6.86
CA ARG A 182 -7.76 -12.44 6.41
C ARG A 182 -8.49 -13.03 7.63
N LYS A 183 -9.82 -13.09 7.62
CA LYS A 183 -10.57 -13.82 8.68
C LYS A 183 -10.44 -15.35 8.53
N THR A 184 -10.18 -15.82 7.31
CA THR A 184 -9.90 -17.23 7.00
C THR A 184 -8.52 -17.34 6.36
N VAL A 185 -7.61 -18.07 7.01
CA VAL A 185 -6.27 -18.37 6.48
C VAL A 185 -6.41 -19.11 5.13
N ALA A 186 -5.64 -18.71 4.13
CA ALA A 186 -5.53 -19.46 2.87
C ALA A 186 -4.32 -20.40 2.95
N VAL A 187 -4.47 -21.63 2.47
CA VAL A 187 -3.34 -22.55 2.27
C VAL A 187 -2.97 -22.49 0.78
N ASP A 188 -2.00 -21.64 0.44
CA ASP A 188 -1.61 -21.41 -0.97
C ASP A 188 -0.68 -22.51 -1.48
N LEU A 189 0.13 -23.08 -0.59
CA LEU A 189 0.93 -24.29 -0.84
C LEU A 189 0.58 -25.31 0.25
N ASN A 190 0.15 -26.50 -0.15
CA ASN A 190 -0.19 -27.62 0.75
C ASN A 190 0.65 -28.85 0.35
N SER A 191 1.67 -29.19 1.15
CA SER A 191 2.68 -30.22 0.83
C SER A 191 3.19 -30.14 -0.61
N ILE A 192 3.80 -29.01 -0.98
CA ILE A 192 4.36 -28.75 -2.31
C ILE A 192 5.89 -28.82 -2.27
N ALA A 193 6.46 -29.61 -3.19
CA ALA A 193 7.89 -29.61 -3.45
C ALA A 193 8.32 -28.30 -4.13
N ILE A 194 8.96 -27.42 -3.37
CA ILE A 194 9.66 -26.24 -3.92
C ILE A 194 10.82 -26.72 -4.82
N PRO A 195 11.07 -26.10 -5.98
CA PRO A 195 12.17 -26.52 -6.87
C PRO A 195 13.53 -25.95 -6.44
N THR A 196 14.60 -26.65 -6.83
CA THR A 196 16.00 -26.23 -6.59
C THR A 196 16.49 -25.15 -7.56
N THR A 197 15.80 -24.97 -8.69
CA THR A 197 15.97 -23.83 -9.62
C THR A 197 15.34 -22.53 -9.10
N GLY A 198 14.33 -22.65 -8.24
CA GLY A 198 13.42 -21.57 -7.86
C GLY A 198 12.19 -21.49 -8.78
N ALA A 199 11.06 -21.06 -8.23
CA ALA A 199 9.81 -20.79 -8.95
C ALA A 199 8.94 -19.74 -8.23
N ASP A 200 8.08 -19.08 -8.99
CA ASP A 200 7.13 -18.09 -8.47
C ASP A 200 5.77 -18.76 -8.17
N TYR A 201 5.28 -18.61 -6.95
CA TYR A 201 3.98 -19.11 -6.53
C TYR A 201 3.05 -17.94 -6.17
N THR A 202 1.82 -17.95 -6.70
CA THR A 202 0.78 -16.95 -6.41
C THR A 202 0.23 -17.13 -5.00
N LEU A 203 0.22 -16.07 -4.21
CA LEU A 203 -0.34 -16.05 -2.86
C LEU A 203 -1.77 -15.50 -2.86
N SER A 204 -2.56 -15.86 -1.84
CA SER A 204 -3.94 -15.40 -1.68
C SER A 204 -4.05 -13.99 -1.08
N ILE A 205 -3.43 -13.04 -1.77
CA ILE A 205 -3.52 -11.59 -1.54
C ILE A 205 -3.98 -10.89 -2.84
N PRO A 206 -4.35 -9.60 -2.80
CA PRO A 206 -4.78 -8.87 -3.99
C PRO A 206 -3.65 -8.65 -5.00
N VAL A 207 -4.00 -8.64 -6.30
CA VAL A 207 -3.07 -8.35 -7.41
C VAL A 207 -3.06 -6.85 -7.76
N GLY A 208 -2.37 -6.46 -8.84
CA GLY A 208 -2.34 -5.09 -9.37
C GLY A 208 -1.26 -4.20 -8.75
N LYS A 209 -0.75 -4.53 -7.56
CA LYS A 209 0.41 -3.86 -6.94
C LYS A 209 1.25 -4.87 -6.15
N SER A 210 2.54 -4.57 -6.00
CA SER A 210 3.39 -5.22 -5.00
C SER A 210 2.85 -4.93 -3.59
N MET A 211 2.81 -5.95 -2.74
CA MET A 211 2.37 -5.88 -1.34
C MET A 211 3.33 -6.68 -0.46
N LEU A 212 3.39 -6.40 0.84
CA LEU A 212 4.13 -7.23 1.79
C LEU A 212 3.19 -8.32 2.30
N ALA A 213 3.27 -9.53 1.74
CA ALA A 213 2.47 -10.68 2.16
C ALA A 213 2.89 -11.14 3.55
N HIS A 214 1.92 -11.50 4.39
CA HIS A 214 2.11 -12.11 5.70
C HIS A 214 1.66 -13.56 5.65
N GLY A 215 2.52 -14.49 6.04
CA GLY A 215 2.15 -15.89 6.13
C GLY A 215 2.96 -16.73 7.11
N ASN A 216 2.44 -17.90 7.45
CA ASN A 216 3.20 -18.96 8.10
C ASN A 216 3.80 -19.88 7.03
N PHE A 217 5.09 -20.16 7.14
CA PHE A 217 5.81 -21.05 6.24
C PHE A 217 6.38 -22.24 7.00
N SER A 218 5.97 -23.45 6.61
CA SER A 218 6.60 -24.70 7.02
C SER A 218 7.57 -25.16 5.93
N PRO A 219 8.86 -25.39 6.24
CA PRO A 219 9.82 -25.85 5.25
C PRO A 219 9.53 -27.28 4.75
N GLY A 220 8.78 -28.09 5.53
CA GLY A 220 8.64 -29.53 5.30
C GLY A 220 9.82 -30.32 5.88
N ALA A 221 9.73 -31.64 5.83
CA ALA A 221 10.78 -32.55 6.30
C ALA A 221 11.91 -32.67 5.26
N THR A 222 13.16 -32.58 5.73
CA THR A 222 14.35 -32.91 4.94
C THR A 222 14.55 -34.43 4.82
N ALA A 223 15.36 -34.88 3.85
CA ALA A 223 15.81 -36.26 3.76
C ALA A 223 16.71 -36.66 4.95
N ILE A 224 16.77 -37.96 5.23
CA ILE A 224 17.56 -38.51 6.34
C ILE A 224 19.05 -38.21 6.14
N ASN A 225 19.70 -37.63 7.15
CA ASN A 225 21.08 -37.13 7.14
C ASN A 225 21.37 -35.98 6.14
N GLU A 226 20.34 -35.36 5.55
CA GLU A 226 20.48 -34.16 4.72
C GLU A 226 20.01 -32.90 5.44
N ALA A 227 20.60 -31.75 5.10
CA ALA A 227 20.10 -30.43 5.52
C ALA A 227 19.37 -29.74 4.35
N MET A 228 18.14 -29.29 4.58
CA MET A 228 17.34 -28.57 3.59
C MET A 228 17.19 -27.10 3.99
N ALA A 229 17.67 -26.19 3.14
CA ALA A 229 17.47 -24.75 3.32
C ALA A 229 16.51 -24.21 2.25
N LEU A 230 15.61 -23.32 2.65
CA LEU A 230 14.66 -22.66 1.75
C LEU A 230 14.75 -21.15 1.88
N VAL A 231 14.47 -20.46 0.77
CA VAL A 231 14.29 -19.02 0.74
C VAL A 231 12.96 -18.67 0.09
N VAL A 232 12.29 -17.68 0.69
CA VAL A 232 11.09 -17.03 0.16
C VAL A 232 11.42 -15.55 0.00
N HIS A 233 11.38 -15.02 -1.22
CA HIS A 233 11.71 -13.61 -1.50
C HIS A 233 10.85 -13.01 -2.63
N SER A 234 11.00 -11.71 -2.88
CA SER A 234 10.28 -11.06 -3.98
C SER A 234 10.77 -11.57 -5.34
N PRO A 235 9.88 -11.88 -6.32
CA PRO A 235 10.29 -12.17 -7.69
C PRO A 235 11.04 -11.00 -8.36
N ASN A 236 10.83 -9.78 -7.86
CA ASN A 236 11.54 -8.58 -8.31
C ASN A 236 13.01 -8.52 -7.84
N LYS A 237 13.45 -9.46 -6.98
CA LYS A 237 14.84 -9.60 -6.53
C LYS A 237 15.49 -10.76 -7.29
N THR A 238 16.71 -10.56 -7.80
CA THR A 238 17.54 -11.60 -8.42
C THR A 238 17.58 -12.87 -7.57
N SER A 239 17.14 -14.01 -8.14
CA SER A 239 17.12 -15.30 -7.43
C SER A 239 18.52 -15.72 -6.98
N PHE A 240 18.61 -16.29 -5.79
CA PHE A 240 19.85 -16.78 -5.19
C PHE A 240 19.65 -18.16 -4.57
N VAL A 241 20.70 -18.96 -4.53
CA VAL A 241 20.69 -20.31 -3.96
C VAL A 241 20.68 -20.20 -2.42
N PRO A 242 19.70 -20.80 -1.71
CA PRO A 242 19.72 -20.84 -0.25
C PRO A 242 20.78 -21.81 0.25
N ASN A 243 21.37 -21.52 1.41
CA ASN A 243 22.38 -22.37 2.07
C ASN A 243 22.01 -22.66 3.53
N SER A 244 22.47 -23.81 4.01
CA SER A 244 22.18 -24.36 5.34
C SER A 244 23.28 -24.10 6.38
N SER A 245 24.29 -23.28 6.05
CA SER A 245 25.38 -22.93 6.95
C SER A 245 25.20 -21.53 7.53
N PRO A 246 24.67 -21.39 8.77
CA PRO A 246 24.53 -20.09 9.44
C PRO A 246 25.85 -19.55 10.00
N ALA A 247 26.91 -20.36 10.03
CA ALA A 247 28.20 -20.01 10.62
C ALA A 247 29.16 -19.27 9.66
N THR A 248 28.77 -19.06 8.40
CA THR A 248 29.53 -18.25 7.44
C THR A 248 28.80 -16.94 7.13
N ALA A 249 29.55 -15.92 6.71
CA ALA A 249 29.00 -14.61 6.31
C ALA A 249 28.11 -14.64 5.04
N ASP A 250 27.82 -15.85 4.53
CA ASP A 250 27.06 -16.10 3.30
C ASP A 250 25.61 -16.55 3.55
N PHE A 251 25.13 -16.59 4.79
CA PHE A 251 23.79 -17.14 5.12
C PHE A 251 22.65 -16.46 4.31
N LYS A 252 21.87 -17.29 3.63
CA LYS A 252 20.88 -16.92 2.60
C LYS A 252 19.58 -17.75 2.70
N GLY A 253 19.15 -18.10 3.91
CA GLY A 253 17.89 -18.81 4.19
C GLY A 253 16.78 -17.92 4.73
N THR A 254 15.52 -18.31 4.47
CA THR A 254 14.32 -17.82 5.18
C THR A 254 13.90 -18.81 6.26
N SER A 255 13.94 -20.11 5.95
CA SER A 255 13.79 -21.20 6.92
C SER A 255 14.56 -22.43 6.42
N GLY A 256 14.57 -23.51 7.19
CA GLY A 256 15.15 -24.79 6.80
C GLY A 256 14.74 -25.89 7.76
N SER A 257 14.94 -27.14 7.36
CA SER A 257 14.72 -28.32 8.19
C SER A 257 16.00 -29.14 8.29
N TRP A 258 16.24 -29.73 9.46
CA TRP A 258 17.30 -30.71 9.65
C TRP A 258 16.76 -31.96 10.36
N LEU A 259 17.32 -33.13 10.03
CA LEU A 259 16.95 -34.41 10.59
C LEU A 259 18.20 -35.28 10.75
N PHE A 260 18.38 -35.82 11.96
CA PHE A 260 19.50 -36.67 12.35
C PHE A 260 19.03 -38.09 12.67
N TYR A 261 19.97 -39.03 12.65
CA TYR A 261 19.93 -40.15 13.59
C TYR A 261 20.53 -39.73 14.93
N ASP A 262 19.82 -39.97 16.04
CA ASP A 262 20.51 -40.41 17.26
C ASP A 262 20.80 -41.91 17.14
N THR A 263 21.80 -42.38 17.88
CA THR A 263 22.33 -43.75 17.86
C THR A 263 21.40 -44.80 18.46
N VAL A 264 20.20 -44.41 18.92
CA VAL A 264 19.21 -45.30 19.57
C VAL A 264 17.80 -45.09 18.99
N VAL A 265 17.62 -45.38 17.70
CA VAL A 265 16.33 -45.58 16.99
C VAL A 265 15.42 -44.33 16.84
N ASP A 266 15.52 -43.32 17.71
CA ASP A 266 14.66 -42.14 17.69
C ASP A 266 15.07 -41.11 16.62
N TYR A 267 14.08 -40.63 15.86
CA TYR A 267 14.25 -39.62 14.82
C TYR A 267 13.88 -38.22 15.33
N ALA A 268 14.89 -37.37 15.55
CA ALA A 268 14.69 -35.95 15.87
C ALA A 268 14.47 -35.13 14.58
N LEU A 269 13.21 -35.01 14.13
CA LEU A 269 12.82 -34.13 13.03
C LEU A 269 12.67 -32.69 13.52
N VAL A 270 13.45 -31.76 12.96
CA VAL A 270 13.32 -30.33 13.24
C VAL A 270 12.85 -29.62 11.98
N SER A 271 11.57 -29.24 11.95
CA SER A 271 10.94 -28.43 10.89
C SER A 271 10.24 -27.22 11.53
N PRO A 272 10.94 -26.09 11.73
CA PRO A 272 10.40 -24.91 12.38
C PRO A 272 9.42 -24.17 11.46
N ASN A 273 8.16 -24.14 11.84
CA ASN A 273 7.18 -23.23 11.25
C ASN A 273 7.60 -21.78 11.55
N THR A 274 7.72 -20.97 10.51
CA THR A 274 8.29 -19.61 10.58
C THR A 274 7.24 -18.60 10.10
N GLU A 275 6.98 -17.55 10.89
CA GLU A 275 6.22 -16.38 10.42
C GLU A 275 7.09 -15.57 9.45
N VAL A 276 6.56 -15.26 8.26
CA VAL A 276 7.32 -14.60 7.19
C VAL A 276 6.55 -13.45 6.56
N TRP A 277 7.30 -12.38 6.26
CA TRP A 277 6.81 -11.17 5.63
C TRP A 277 7.58 -10.96 4.31
N VAL A 278 6.93 -11.20 3.15
CA VAL A 278 7.60 -11.23 1.83
C VAL A 278 6.98 -10.23 0.84
N PRO A 279 7.77 -9.32 0.21
CA PRO A 279 7.25 -8.43 -0.82
C PRO A 279 6.93 -9.19 -2.11
N THR A 280 5.69 -9.14 -2.59
CA THR A 280 5.25 -9.80 -3.83
C THR A 280 5.54 -8.97 -5.08
N ASN A 281 5.39 -9.58 -6.26
CA ASN A 281 5.26 -8.83 -7.51
C ASN A 281 3.81 -8.33 -7.72
N GLY A 282 3.53 -7.64 -8.84
CA GLY A 282 2.19 -7.14 -9.18
C GLY A 282 1.12 -8.23 -9.42
N ASN A 283 1.52 -9.50 -9.53
CA ASN A 283 0.65 -10.65 -9.72
C ASN A 283 0.38 -11.43 -8.41
N ALA A 284 0.66 -10.81 -7.25
CA ALA A 284 0.60 -11.46 -5.93
C ALA A 284 1.55 -12.66 -5.73
N GLN A 285 2.61 -12.79 -6.56
CA GLN A 285 3.54 -13.92 -6.46
C GLN A 285 4.71 -13.64 -5.53
N ALA A 286 5.17 -14.69 -4.83
CA ALA A 286 6.46 -14.75 -4.14
C ALA A 286 7.36 -15.84 -4.77
N HIS A 287 8.67 -15.62 -4.77
CA HIS A 287 9.66 -16.56 -5.30
C HIS A 287 10.12 -17.51 -4.19
N PHE A 288 9.99 -18.82 -4.42
CA PHE A 288 10.42 -19.87 -3.50
C PHE A 288 11.52 -20.72 -4.13
N ARG A 289 12.56 -21.02 -3.36
CA ARG A 289 13.67 -21.89 -3.80
C ARG A 289 14.23 -22.71 -2.64
N ARG A 290 14.76 -23.91 -2.91
CA ARG A 290 15.40 -24.79 -1.92
C ARG A 290 16.76 -25.36 -2.32
N THR A 291 17.48 -25.91 -1.36
CA THR A 291 18.62 -26.84 -1.49
C THR A 291 18.46 -28.06 -0.57
N GLY A 292 19.26 -29.11 -0.74
CA GLY A 292 19.02 -30.43 -0.09
C GLY A 292 17.91 -31.23 -0.77
N ASN A 293 17.35 -32.24 -0.09
CA ASN A 293 16.18 -33.02 -0.50
C ASN A 293 15.08 -33.04 0.58
N TYR A 294 13.83 -33.28 0.16
CA TYR A 294 12.73 -33.63 1.07
C TYR A 294 12.85 -35.08 1.53
N ALA A 295 12.18 -35.43 2.63
CA ALA A 295 11.88 -36.82 2.96
C ALA A 295 11.17 -37.53 1.79
N ALA A 296 11.33 -38.85 1.70
CA ALA A 296 10.75 -39.66 0.61
C ALA A 296 9.21 -39.75 0.66
N ASP A 297 8.59 -39.36 1.77
CA ASP A 297 7.14 -39.21 1.91
C ASP A 297 6.67 -37.87 1.31
N VAL A 298 5.86 -37.96 0.26
CA VAL A 298 5.31 -36.79 -0.46
C VAL A 298 4.39 -35.91 0.39
N ASN A 299 3.92 -36.38 1.54
CA ASN A 299 3.05 -35.65 2.46
C ASN A 299 3.81 -34.72 3.43
N GLN A 300 5.15 -34.70 3.36
CA GLN A 300 6.02 -33.95 4.27
C GLN A 300 6.74 -32.78 3.57
N GLN A 301 6.14 -32.22 2.52
CA GLN A 301 6.75 -31.15 1.72
C GLN A 301 6.33 -29.75 2.23
N SER A 302 6.82 -28.69 1.60
CA SER A 302 6.64 -27.32 2.13
C SER A 302 5.18 -26.88 2.08
N THR A 303 4.76 -26.11 3.08
CA THR A 303 3.39 -25.59 3.22
C THR A 303 3.45 -24.09 3.53
N PHE A 304 2.66 -23.29 2.81
CA PHE A 304 2.59 -21.84 2.99
C PHE A 304 1.14 -21.41 3.21
N GLN A 305 0.93 -20.67 4.29
CA GLN A 305 -0.38 -20.19 4.71
C GLN A 305 -0.41 -18.66 4.73
N THR A 306 -1.19 -18.04 3.84
CA THR A 306 -1.36 -16.57 3.85
C THR A 306 -2.33 -16.16 4.94
N LEU A 307 -1.87 -15.28 5.83
CA LEU A 307 -2.59 -14.68 6.96
C LEU A 307 -3.10 -13.28 6.63
N GLY A 308 -2.42 -12.54 5.76
CA GLY A 308 -2.77 -11.16 5.41
C GLY A 308 -1.74 -10.47 4.51
N TRP A 309 -1.82 -9.15 4.40
CA TRP A 309 -0.87 -8.32 3.65
C TRP A 309 -0.81 -6.88 4.18
N TYR A 310 0.34 -6.20 4.04
CA TYR A 310 0.39 -4.73 4.06
C TYR A 310 0.30 -4.17 2.64
N ASP A 311 -0.63 -3.24 2.44
CA ASP A 311 -0.64 -2.33 1.29
C ASP A 311 0.09 -1.03 1.67
N LEU A 312 1.42 -1.08 1.64
CA LEU A 312 2.28 0.04 2.05
C LEU A 312 1.98 1.33 1.27
N SER A 313 1.37 1.25 0.08
CA SER A 313 1.05 2.42 -0.73
C SER A 313 -0.13 3.25 -0.26
N LEU A 314 -0.85 2.79 0.77
CA LEU A 314 -1.81 3.60 1.51
C LEU A 314 -1.10 4.62 2.45
N LEU A 315 0.15 4.31 2.84
CA LEU A 315 1.05 5.22 3.56
C LEU A 315 1.80 6.15 2.60
N GLU A 316 1.96 5.75 1.33
CA GLU A 316 2.73 6.50 0.34
C GLU A 316 1.97 7.73 -0.18
N GLY A 317 2.67 8.87 -0.08
CA GLY A 317 2.29 10.14 -0.68
C GLY A 317 2.73 10.26 -2.15
N LEU A 318 2.21 9.36 -3.00
CA LEU A 318 2.36 9.41 -4.46
C LEU A 318 1.99 10.80 -5.01
#